data_AF-A0A4U0WX40-F1
#
_entry.id   AF-A0A4U0WX40-F1
#
_cell.length_a   1.000
_cell.length_b   1.000
_cell.length_c   1.000
_cell.angle_alpha   90.00
_cell.angle_beta   90.00
_cell.angle_gamma   90.00
#
_symmetry.space_group_name_H-M   'P 1'
#
loop_
_entity.id
_entity.type
_entity.pdbx_description
1 polymer ?
#
loop_
_entity_poly.entity_id
_entity_poly.type
_entity_poly.pdbx_seq_one_letter_code
_entity_poly.pdbx_strand_id
1 'polypeptide(L)'
;MSLPNDFFYVCLGHLKDRNFCSPVVNDEEVAAKKKREALEREIELVKKEYEEKQKAKAEKRKAKEKDKGKDEEKDKAKESKQKDDDTDKKDEEEKNDKIKALSKEETKSEDGPRIYALHKTFYQKRVERIRSAEIAKRNRERLSNPTAFPSVPSGDP
;
A
#
# COMPACT_ATOMS: atom_id res chain seq x y z
N MET A 1 28.85 -3.95 28.66
CA MET A 1 29.16 -2.97 27.61
C MET A 1 27.87 -2.65 26.87
N SER A 2 27.26 -1.50 27.15
CA SER A 2 26.09 -1.04 26.41
C SER A 2 26.47 -0.79 24.95
N LEU A 3 25.81 -1.47 24.01
CA LEU A 3 25.95 -1.16 22.59
C LEU A 3 25.59 0.32 22.39
N PRO A 4 26.43 1.14 21.75
CA PRO A 4 26.10 2.54 21.49
C PRO A 4 24.81 2.58 20.66
N ASN A 5 23.80 3.28 21.18
CA ASN A 5 22.58 3.57 20.43
C ASN A 5 23.00 4.39 19.21
N ASP A 6 22.84 3.79 18.03
CA ASP A 6 23.01 4.52 16.77
C ASP A 6 21.69 5.17 16.41
N PHE A 7 21.77 6.45 16.10
CA PHE A 7 20.66 7.22 15.54
C PHE A 7 21.07 7.65 14.14
N PHE A 8 20.16 7.51 13.19
CA PHE A 8 20.35 8.00 11.82
C PHE A 8 19.50 9.26 11.63
N TYR A 9 20.12 10.32 11.13
CA TYR A 9 19.40 11.48 10.63
C TYR A 9 19.07 11.22 9.17
N VAL A 10 17.77 11.05 8.87
CA VAL A 10 17.30 10.62 7.56
C VAL A 10 16.21 11.59 7.09
N CYS A 11 16.28 12.02 5.84
CA CYS A 11 15.20 12.78 5.20
C CYS A 11 14.22 11.84 4.48
N LEU A 12 13.01 12.32 4.18
CA LEU A 12 11.98 11.53 3.48
C LEU A 12 12.45 10.97 2.12
N GLY A 13 13.38 11.64 1.45
CA GLY A 13 13.99 11.14 0.21
C GLY A 13 14.78 9.85 0.41
N HIS A 14 15.58 9.76 1.46
CA HIS A 14 16.38 8.56 1.76
C HIS A 14 15.53 7.39 2.28
N LEU A 15 14.37 7.66 2.90
CA LEU A 15 13.43 6.59 3.26
C LEU A 15 12.79 5.91 2.03
N LYS A 16 12.77 6.58 0.88
CA LYS A 16 12.28 6.03 -0.40
C LYS A 16 13.37 5.26 -1.16
N ASP A 17 14.63 5.35 -0.74
CA ASP A 17 15.72 4.64 -1.40
C ASP A 17 15.69 3.15 -1.05
N ARG A 18 15.52 2.33 -2.10
CA ARG A 18 15.46 0.86 -2.00
C ARG A 18 16.71 0.25 -1.38
N ASN A 19 17.87 0.89 -1.52
CA ASN A 19 19.13 0.36 -0.99
C ASN A 19 19.41 0.81 0.44
N PHE A 20 18.60 1.72 1.00
CA PHE A 20 18.78 2.28 2.33
C PHE A 20 17.87 1.59 3.36
N CYS A 21 16.56 1.71 3.17
CA CYS A 21 15.55 1.15 4.05
C CYS A 21 14.47 0.43 3.25
N SER A 22 13.95 -0.67 3.78
CA SER A 22 12.73 -1.30 3.29
C SER A 22 11.56 -0.91 4.19
N PRO A 23 10.41 -0.51 3.64
CA PRO A 23 9.22 -0.29 4.45
C PRO A 23 8.85 -1.59 5.17
N VAL A 24 8.67 -1.52 6.49
CA VAL A 24 8.20 -2.66 7.26
C VAL A 24 6.70 -2.70 7.08
N VAL A 25 6.27 -3.47 6.09
CA VAL A 25 4.86 -3.78 5.94
C VAL A 25 4.53 -4.75 7.07
N ASN A 26 3.93 -4.25 8.15
CA ASN A 26 3.37 -5.13 9.18
C ASN A 26 2.34 -6.05 8.51
N ASP A 27 2.21 -7.30 8.98
CA ASP A 27 1.19 -8.24 8.48
C ASP A 27 -0.23 -7.64 8.51
N GLU A 28 -0.46 -6.71 9.44
CA GLU A 28 -1.68 -5.90 9.55
C GLU A 28 -1.90 -4.93 8.38
N GLU A 29 -0.85 -4.35 7.80
CA GLU A 29 -0.95 -3.50 6.61
C GLU A 29 -1.17 -4.32 5.33
N VAL A 30 -0.57 -5.52 5.24
CA VAL A 30 -0.87 -6.47 4.15
C VAL A 30 -2.32 -6.94 4.26
N ALA A 31 -2.79 -7.26 5.46
CA ALA A 31 -4.17 -7.63 5.72
C ALA A 31 -5.14 -6.46 5.44
N ALA A 32 -4.76 -5.23 5.80
CA ALA A 32 -5.55 -4.04 5.51
C ALA A 32 -5.62 -3.76 4.00
N LYS A 33 -4.51 -3.89 3.26
CA LYS A 33 -4.51 -3.78 1.80
C LYS A 33 -5.37 -4.85 1.14
N LYS A 34 -5.26 -6.11 1.57
CA LYS A 34 -6.12 -7.20 1.06
C LYS A 34 -7.60 -6.96 1.36
N LYS A 35 -7.94 -6.41 2.53
CA LYS A 35 -9.31 -6.01 2.88
C LYS A 35 -9.80 -4.88 1.98
N ARG A 36 -8.99 -3.84 1.74
CA ARG A 36 -9.31 -2.75 0.82
C ARG A 36 -9.55 -3.26 -0.60
N GLU A 37 -8.63 -4.07 -1.13
CA GLU A 37 -8.78 -4.67 -2.46
C GLU A 37 -9.98 -5.63 -2.58
N ALA A 38 -10.42 -6.25 -1.48
CA ALA A 38 -11.64 -7.05 -1.45
C ALA A 38 -12.89 -6.17 -1.48
N LEU A 39 -12.92 -5.12 -0.64
CA LEU A 39 -14.00 -4.15 -0.60
C LEU A 39 -14.16 -3.41 -1.94
N GLU A 40 -13.06 -2.99 -2.57
CA GLU A 40 -13.07 -2.36 -3.90
C GLU A 40 -13.67 -3.28 -4.97
N ARG A 41 -13.32 -4.58 -4.95
CA ARG A 41 -13.90 -5.57 -5.87
C ARG A 41 -15.39 -5.79 -5.62
N GLU A 42 -15.82 -5.84 -4.37
CA GLU A 42 -17.24 -5.93 -4.02
C GLU A 42 -18.01 -4.69 -4.49
N ILE A 43 -17.45 -3.50 -4.29
CA ILE A 43 -18.03 -2.24 -4.79
C ILE A 43 -18.14 -2.26 -6.32
N GLU A 44 -17.12 -2.74 -7.03
CA GLU A 44 -17.13 -2.83 -8.50
C GLU A 44 -18.19 -3.83 -9.01
N LEU A 45 -18.35 -4.97 -8.34
CA LEU A 45 -19.40 -5.94 -8.66
C LEU A 45 -20.80 -5.37 -8.42
N VAL A 46 -21.02 -4.70 -7.28
CA VAL A 46 -22.30 -4.04 -6.97
C VAL A 46 -22.66 -2.97 -7.98
N LYS A 47 -21.66 -2.21 -8.47
CA LYS A 47 -21.84 -1.22 -9.56
C LYS A 47 -22.21 -1.91 -10.87
N LYS A 48 -21.49 -2.95 -11.28
CA LYS A 48 -21.77 -3.71 -12.52
C LYS A 48 -23.15 -4.35 -12.51
N GLU A 49 -23.50 -5.05 -11.44
CA GLU A 49 -24.83 -5.62 -11.26
C GLU A 49 -25.94 -4.57 -11.30
N TYR A 50 -25.64 -3.32 -10.90
CA TYR A 50 -26.60 -2.25 -11.06
C TYR A 50 -26.82 -1.84 -12.48
N GLU A 51 -25.73 -1.55 -13.18
CA GLU A 51 -25.78 -1.02 -14.52
C GLU A 51 -26.46 -2.03 -15.45
N GLU A 52 -26.23 -3.33 -15.25
CA GLU A 52 -26.92 -4.39 -15.97
C GLU A 52 -28.42 -4.45 -15.66
N LYS A 53 -28.81 -4.37 -14.37
CA LYS A 53 -30.23 -4.32 -13.97
C LYS A 53 -30.93 -3.08 -14.55
N GLN A 54 -30.27 -1.93 -14.53
CA GLN A 54 -30.80 -0.68 -15.08
C GLN A 54 -30.94 -0.75 -16.60
N LYS A 55 -29.94 -1.26 -17.32
CA LYS A 55 -30.01 -1.47 -18.78
C LYS A 55 -31.14 -2.43 -19.16
N ALA A 56 -31.28 -3.55 -18.44
CA ALA A 56 -32.36 -4.51 -18.69
C ALA A 56 -33.76 -3.91 -18.44
N LYS A 57 -33.92 -3.06 -17.41
CA LYS A 57 -35.15 -2.31 -17.19
C LYS A 57 -35.41 -1.31 -18.31
N ALA A 58 -34.40 -0.55 -18.73
CA ALA A 58 -34.51 0.43 -19.82
C ALA A 58 -34.88 -0.24 -21.16
N GLU A 59 -34.32 -1.40 -21.49
CA GLU A 59 -34.68 -2.17 -22.69
C GLU A 59 -36.10 -2.70 -22.64
N LYS A 60 -36.56 -3.22 -21.49
CA LYS A 60 -37.97 -3.63 -21.29
C LYS A 60 -38.93 -2.46 -21.46
N ARG A 61 -38.56 -1.25 -21.02
CA ARG A 61 -39.35 -0.03 -21.22
C ARG A 61 -39.42 0.35 -22.69
N LYS A 62 -38.29 0.36 -23.41
CA LYS A 62 -38.24 0.65 -24.86
C LYS A 62 -39.03 -0.36 -25.70
N ALA A 63 -38.99 -1.65 -25.33
CA ALA A 63 -39.76 -2.70 -26.00
C ALA A 63 -41.27 -2.51 -25.80
N LYS A 64 -41.72 -2.26 -24.56
CA LYS A 64 -43.13 -1.96 -24.25
C LYS A 64 -43.65 -0.68 -24.90
N GLU A 65 -42.78 0.31 -25.13
CA GLU A 65 -43.15 1.57 -25.78
C GLU A 65 -43.27 1.43 -27.32
N LYS A 66 -42.47 0.55 -27.93
CA LYS A 66 -42.59 0.20 -29.36
C LYS A 66 -43.83 -0.64 -29.68
N ASP A 67 -44.31 -1.45 -28.74
CA ASP A 67 -45.44 -2.37 -28.95
C ASP A 67 -46.82 -1.71 -28.75
N LYS A 68 -46.88 -0.53 -28.09
CA LYS A 68 -48.13 0.20 -27.79
C LYS A 68 -48.61 1.17 -28.90
N GLY A 69 -48.22 0.93 -30.15
CA GLY A 69 -48.52 1.78 -31.31
C GLY A 69 -49.95 1.71 -31.87
N LYS A 70 -50.90 1.00 -31.24
CA LYS A 70 -52.31 0.95 -31.68
C LYS A 70 -53.26 1.08 -30.49
N ASP A 71 -53.90 2.24 -30.44
CA ASP A 71 -55.15 2.66 -29.76
C ASP A 71 -55.50 2.17 -28.34
N GLU A 72 -55.92 3.13 -27.51
CA GLU A 72 -56.68 2.97 -26.25
C GLU A 72 -56.00 2.38 -24.98
N GLU A 73 -54.87 2.94 -24.50
CA GLU A 73 -54.47 2.67 -23.09
C GLU A 73 -53.55 3.74 -22.44
N LYS A 74 -53.91 5.02 -22.55
CA LYS A 74 -53.06 6.15 -22.10
C LYS A 74 -52.95 6.28 -20.57
N ASP A 75 -53.94 5.83 -19.80
CA ASP A 75 -53.93 5.93 -18.32
C ASP A 75 -53.10 4.83 -17.64
N LYS A 76 -53.18 3.56 -18.07
CA LYS A 76 -52.32 2.50 -17.49
C LYS A 76 -50.83 2.68 -17.80
N ALA A 77 -50.50 3.38 -18.90
CA ALA A 77 -49.12 3.68 -19.26
C ALA A 77 -48.47 4.73 -18.33
N LYS A 78 -49.22 5.73 -17.84
CA LYS A 78 -48.73 6.72 -16.87
C LYS A 78 -48.48 6.09 -15.51
N GLU A 79 -49.43 5.28 -15.01
CA GLU A 79 -49.29 4.61 -13.71
C GLU A 79 -48.12 3.62 -13.69
N SER A 80 -47.90 2.88 -14.79
CA SER A 80 -46.75 1.98 -14.93
C SER A 80 -45.41 2.72 -15.03
N LYS A 81 -45.35 3.88 -15.69
CA LYS A 81 -44.12 4.70 -15.75
C LYS A 81 -43.76 5.28 -14.39
N GLN A 82 -44.77 5.70 -13.62
CA GLN A 82 -44.59 6.31 -12.31
C GLN A 82 -44.17 5.29 -11.25
N LYS A 83 -44.70 4.05 -11.29
CA LYS A 83 -44.22 2.94 -10.44
C LYS A 83 -42.77 2.54 -10.75
N ASP A 84 -42.38 2.49 -12.03
CA ASP A 84 -41.00 2.19 -12.44
C ASP A 84 -40.00 3.25 -11.93
N ASP A 85 -40.34 4.54 -12.04
CA ASP A 85 -39.50 5.67 -11.61
C ASP A 85 -39.29 5.70 -10.09
N ASP A 86 -40.34 5.34 -9.33
CA ASP A 86 -40.26 5.21 -7.87
C ASP A 86 -39.37 4.03 -7.45
N THR A 87 -39.47 2.88 -8.15
CA THR A 87 -38.58 1.73 -7.91
C THR A 87 -37.13 1.99 -8.31
N ASP A 88 -36.86 2.74 -9.39
CA ASP A 88 -35.48 3.07 -9.78
C ASP A 88 -34.82 4.04 -8.79
N LYS A 89 -35.57 5.02 -8.26
CA LYS A 89 -35.08 5.88 -7.18
C LYS A 89 -34.75 5.09 -5.91
N LYS A 90 -35.60 4.13 -5.55
CA LYS A 90 -35.37 3.27 -4.39
C LYS A 90 -34.14 2.37 -4.57
N ASP A 91 -33.93 1.84 -5.78
CA ASP A 91 -32.75 1.02 -6.11
C ASP A 91 -31.45 1.87 -6.16
N GLU A 92 -31.51 3.13 -6.58
CA GLU A 92 -30.38 4.10 -6.53
C GLU A 92 -30.01 4.41 -5.07
N GLU A 93 -31.01 4.60 -4.21
CA GLU A 93 -30.83 4.93 -2.80
C GLU A 93 -30.23 3.74 -2.04
N GLU A 94 -30.75 2.53 -2.24
CA GLU A 94 -30.17 1.30 -1.67
C GLU A 94 -28.72 1.05 -2.12
N LYS A 95 -28.36 1.48 -3.34
CA LYS A 95 -26.98 1.38 -3.83
C LYS A 95 -26.06 2.40 -3.26
N ASN A 96 -26.51 3.65 -3.20
CA ASN A 96 -25.74 4.69 -2.53
C ASN A 96 -25.54 4.37 -1.06
N ASP A 97 -26.52 3.77 -0.39
CA ASP A 97 -26.40 3.34 1.00
C ASP A 97 -25.46 2.14 1.17
N LYS A 98 -25.51 1.14 0.28
CA LYS A 98 -24.52 0.04 0.26
C LYS A 98 -23.10 0.53 -0.02
N ILE A 99 -22.93 1.43 -0.98
CA ILE A 99 -21.62 2.00 -1.32
C ILE A 99 -21.12 2.89 -0.17
N LYS A 100 -21.98 3.70 0.45
CA LYS A 100 -21.62 4.52 1.62
C LYS A 100 -21.28 3.68 2.84
N ALA A 101 -21.97 2.56 3.05
CA ALA A 101 -21.65 1.63 4.13
C ALA A 101 -20.27 0.98 3.92
N LEU A 102 -19.94 0.62 2.68
CA LEU A 102 -18.63 0.06 2.30
C LEU A 102 -17.51 1.12 2.32
N SER A 103 -17.79 2.37 1.94
CA SER A 103 -16.79 3.44 1.86
C SER A 103 -16.48 4.12 3.20
N LYS A 104 -17.30 3.92 4.24
CA LYS A 104 -17.09 4.57 5.56
C LYS A 104 -15.84 4.05 6.28
N GLU A 105 -15.27 2.91 5.85
CA GLU A 105 -14.03 2.36 6.39
C GLU A 105 -12.75 2.89 5.70
N GLU A 106 -12.86 3.67 4.62
CA GLU A 106 -11.71 4.11 3.82
C GLU A 106 -11.01 5.39 4.32
N THR A 107 -11.44 5.97 5.44
CA THR A 107 -10.72 7.14 5.99
C THR A 107 -9.50 6.70 6.79
N LYS A 108 -8.37 6.51 6.10
CA LYS A 108 -7.00 6.89 6.52
C LYS A 108 -5.96 6.21 5.63
N SER A 109 -5.22 7.02 4.87
CA SER A 109 -3.78 7.32 5.04
C SER A 109 -3.08 7.44 3.68
N GLU A 110 -3.08 8.67 3.14
CA GLU A 110 -2.22 9.13 2.04
C GLU A 110 -0.73 9.22 2.45
N ASP A 111 -0.42 8.97 3.72
CA ASP A 111 0.96 8.82 4.18
C ASP A 111 1.42 7.40 3.89
N GLY A 112 2.50 7.27 3.11
CA GLY A 112 3.18 5.99 2.90
C GLY A 112 3.62 5.29 4.20
N PRO A 113 4.36 4.18 4.11
CA PRO A 113 4.75 3.38 5.28
C PRO A 113 5.36 4.27 6.37
N ARG A 114 4.82 4.23 7.59
CA ARG A 114 5.34 5.03 8.71
C ARG A 114 6.52 4.38 9.41
N ILE A 115 6.71 3.08 9.18
CA ILE A 115 7.76 2.27 9.81
C ILE A 115 8.66 1.72 8.70
N TYR A 116 9.97 1.88 8.88
CA TYR A 116 11.00 1.42 7.96
C TYR A 116 12.05 0.59 8.70
N ALA A 117 12.55 -0.46 8.04
CA ALA A 117 13.66 -1.27 8.52
C ALA A 117 14.90 -0.91 7.71
N LEU A 118 15.98 -0.59 8.42
CA LEU A 118 17.28 -0.36 7.82
C LEU A 118 17.84 -1.67 7.26
N HIS A 119 18.48 -1.59 6.09
CA HIS A 119 19.08 -2.77 5.48
C HIS A 119 20.24 -3.35 6.32
N LYS A 120 20.37 -4.67 6.35
CA LYS A 120 21.35 -5.39 7.21
C LYS A 120 22.82 -5.05 6.88
N THR A 121 23.10 -4.59 5.66
CA THR A 121 24.44 -4.18 5.23
C THR A 121 25.00 -3.03 6.07
N PHE A 122 24.15 -2.13 6.58
CA PHE A 122 24.60 -1.02 7.43
C PHE A 122 25.14 -1.52 8.78
N TYR A 123 24.49 -2.52 9.36
CA TYR A 123 24.99 -3.16 10.57
C TYR A 123 26.35 -3.83 10.34
N GLN A 124 26.50 -4.55 9.24
CA GLN A 124 27.79 -5.18 8.86
C GLN A 124 28.89 -4.14 8.67
N LYS A 125 28.63 -3.07 7.90
CA LYS A 125 29.57 -1.95 7.70
C LYS A 125 29.97 -1.29 9.02
N ARG A 126 29.04 -1.18 9.99
CA ARG A 126 29.36 -0.65 11.32
C ARG A 126 30.33 -1.55 12.06
N VAL A 127 30.06 -2.85 12.10
CA VAL A 127 30.94 -3.83 12.76
C VAL A 127 32.32 -3.82 12.12
N GLU A 128 32.40 -3.77 10.79
CA GLU A 128 33.66 -3.62 10.06
C GLU A 128 34.39 -2.34 10.41
N ARG A 129 33.70 -1.20 10.50
CA ARG A 129 34.32 0.08 10.89
C ARG A 129 34.96 0.01 12.29
N ILE A 130 34.28 -0.62 13.24
CA ILE A 130 34.80 -0.78 14.61
C ILE A 130 36.06 -1.66 14.58
N ARG A 131 35.98 -2.83 13.93
CA ARG A 131 37.13 -3.74 13.83
C ARG A 131 38.30 -3.13 13.07
N SER A 132 38.04 -2.40 11.98
CA SER A 132 39.10 -1.75 11.20
C SER A 132 39.77 -0.63 11.98
N ALA A 133 39.02 0.13 12.78
CA ALA A 133 39.58 1.14 13.69
C ALA A 133 40.46 0.50 14.77
N GLU A 134 40.05 -0.62 15.36
CA GLU A 134 40.85 -1.36 16.35
C GLU A 134 42.14 -1.93 15.74
N ILE A 135 42.05 -2.52 14.54
CA ILE A 135 43.22 -3.04 13.82
C ILE A 135 44.17 -1.89 13.45
N ALA A 136 43.65 -0.77 12.95
CA ALA A 136 44.46 0.40 12.62
C ALA A 136 45.16 0.97 13.86
N LYS A 137 44.47 1.02 15.01
CA LYS A 137 45.08 1.43 16.29
C LYS A 137 46.20 0.49 16.70
N ARG A 138 45.97 -0.83 16.70
CA ARG A 138 46.99 -1.84 17.02
C ARG A 138 48.18 -1.77 16.06
N ASN A 139 47.94 -1.56 14.76
CA ASN A 139 48.99 -1.43 13.77
C ASN A 139 49.81 -0.15 13.99
N ARG A 140 49.17 0.97 14.33
CA ARG A 140 49.86 2.21 14.68
C ARG A 140 50.77 2.03 15.90
N GLU A 141 50.29 1.36 16.93
CA GLU A 141 51.07 1.04 18.14
C GLU A 141 52.26 0.11 17.82
N ARG A 142 52.06 -0.89 16.96
CA ARG A 142 53.15 -1.78 16.50
C ARG A 142 54.20 -1.00 15.70
N LEU A 143 53.78 -0.14 14.77
CA LEU A 143 54.70 0.65 13.95
C LEU A 143 55.45 1.70 14.76
N SER A 144 54.88 2.23 15.85
CA SER A 144 55.58 3.13 16.75
C SER A 144 56.63 2.43 17.62
N ASN A 145 56.55 1.11 17.77
CA ASN A 145 57.49 0.34 18.58
C ASN A 145 58.70 -0.08 17.73
N PRO A 146 59.91 0.46 17.97
CA PRO A 146 61.11 0.13 17.17
C PRO A 146 61.54 -1.34 17.32
N THR A 147 61.11 -2.02 18.40
CA THR A 147 61.37 -3.45 18.65
C THR A 147 60.38 -4.39 17.94
N ALA A 148 59.34 -3.86 17.31
CA ALA A 148 58.34 -4.67 16.61
C ALA A 148 58.82 -5.14 15.22
N PHE A 149 59.91 -4.55 14.71
CA PHE A 149 60.51 -4.94 13.44
C PHE A 149 61.59 -5.99 13.68
N PRO A 150 61.65 -7.06 12.84
CA PRO A 150 62.74 -8.03 12.92
C PRO A 150 64.07 -7.36 12.60
N SER A 151 65.08 -7.60 13.42
CA SER A 151 66.46 -7.17 13.14
C SER A 151 67.10 -8.07 12.08
N VAL A 152 67.94 -7.48 11.23
CA VAL A 152 68.73 -8.24 10.24
C VAL A 152 69.72 -9.16 10.99
N PRO A 153 69.86 -10.44 10.59
CA PRO A 153 70.82 -11.36 11.20
C PRO A 153 72.25 -10.80 11.11
N SER A 154 72.92 -10.67 12.25
CA SER A 154 74.31 -10.22 12.34
C SER A 154 75.20 -11.44 12.52
N GLY A 155 75.54 -12.09 11.42
CA GLY A 155 76.53 -13.15 11.38
C GLY A 155 77.38 -12.94 10.13
N ASP A 156 78.68 -12.70 10.31
CA ASP A 156 79.65 -12.80 9.22
C ASP A 156 79.66 -14.26 8.71
N PRO A 157 79.83 -14.47 7.38
CA PRO A 157 79.71 -15.78 6.74
C PRO A 157 80.71 -16.82 7.24
#